data_AF-A0A0B0SFH0-F1
#
_entry.id   AF-A0A0B0SFH0-F1
#
_cell.length_a   1.000
_cell.length_b   1.000
_cell.length_c   1.000
_cell.angle_alpha   90.00
_cell.angle_beta   90.00
_cell.angle_gamma   90.00
#
_symmetry.space_group_name_H-M   'P 1'
#
loop_
_entity.id
_entity.type
_entity.pdbx_description
1 polymer ?
#
loop_
_entity_poly.entity_id
_entity_poly.type
_entity_poly.pdbx_seq_one_letter_code
_entity_poly.pdbx_strand_id
1 'polypeptide(L)'
;MLVRPALLPAWPPSPRDLFGREGPLVLEIGFGDGRFTLELAQAHPDWLILGAEVSAASVLRAYKKMRRHGVENVRLYHGEGPFALRNLVPAGGLEAVIVNFPDPWPKKRHQERRLLQEGFFRKLSTRLREGGSLLLTTDHEDYFRFALEEAAKTGLYRVEVKPPPEAHLRTKYALKWREAGRPFFHAVFTKVGEDPHPWPPLRRYAVAHALLEGNLPEALELGKTPVPLSGGVAVFLETAKGEKGFYVLTHVEEEDLTQDLLLEVRPSAHGIYAGVSRFGSPLITEGVKGAVRALVEHLEALGLRVVQDHT
;
A
#
# COMPACT_ATOMS: atom_id res chain seq x y z
N MET A 1 -5.94 -8.43 13.59
CA MET A 1 -4.89 -9.06 12.76
C MET A 1 -4.84 -8.45 11.35
N LEU A 2 -5.90 -8.54 10.55
CA LEU A 2 -5.94 -7.81 9.26
C LEU A 2 -6.08 -6.30 9.52
N VAL A 3 -5.20 -5.50 8.93
CA VAL A 3 -5.19 -4.03 9.02
C VAL A 3 -6.12 -3.47 7.96
N ARG A 4 -7.04 -2.61 8.38
CA ARG A 4 -7.93 -1.87 7.49
C ARG A 4 -7.61 -0.38 7.66
N PRO A 5 -6.76 0.22 6.80
CA PRO A 5 -6.26 1.57 7.01
C PRO A 5 -7.37 2.62 7.21
N ALA A 6 -8.49 2.50 6.49
CA ALA A 6 -9.63 3.41 6.59
C ALA A 6 -10.29 3.45 7.98
N LEU A 7 -10.14 2.38 8.76
CA LEU A 7 -10.73 2.24 10.10
C LEU A 7 -9.75 2.60 11.22
N LEU A 8 -8.50 2.95 10.89
CA LEU A 8 -7.53 3.37 11.90
C LEU A 8 -7.85 4.78 12.41
N PRO A 9 -7.64 5.05 13.72
CA PRO A 9 -7.95 6.35 14.32
C PRO A 9 -6.96 7.45 13.90
N ALA A 10 -5.71 7.09 13.60
CA ALA A 10 -4.65 8.02 13.21
C ALA A 10 -3.72 7.40 12.17
N TRP A 11 -3.07 8.26 11.37
CA TRP A 11 -2.16 7.89 10.29
C TRP A 11 -0.84 8.67 10.41
N PRO A 12 0.31 7.99 10.51
CA PRO A 12 0.44 6.56 10.81
C PRO A 12 -0.07 6.22 12.23
N PRO A 13 -0.58 5.00 12.47
CA PRO A 13 -0.93 4.55 13.82
C PRO A 13 0.33 4.37 14.66
N SER A 14 0.21 4.51 15.99
CA SER A 14 1.29 4.07 16.88
C SER A 14 1.38 2.52 16.88
N PRO A 15 2.55 1.93 17.23
CA PRO A 15 2.65 0.49 17.43
C PRO A 15 1.61 -0.04 18.43
N ARG A 16 1.36 0.70 19.52
CA ARG A 16 0.30 0.38 20.48
C ARG A 16 -1.08 0.35 19.86
N ASP A 17 -1.46 1.32 19.04
CA ASP A 17 -2.78 1.35 18.41
C ASP A 17 -2.97 0.17 17.43
N LEU A 18 -1.88 -0.23 16.76
CA LEU A 18 -1.92 -1.28 15.75
C LEU A 18 -1.86 -2.69 16.37
N PHE A 19 -1.05 -2.88 17.42
CA PHE A 19 -0.76 -4.18 18.02
C PHE A 19 -1.36 -4.41 19.41
N GLY A 20 -1.78 -3.35 20.10
CA GLY A 20 -2.24 -3.39 21.49
C GLY A 20 -1.10 -3.37 22.52
N ARG A 21 0.15 -3.25 22.08
CA ARG A 21 1.37 -3.26 22.91
C ARG A 21 2.51 -2.51 22.21
N GLU A 22 3.57 -2.20 22.95
CA GLU A 22 4.82 -1.65 22.40
C GLU A 22 5.78 -2.77 22.00
N GLY A 23 6.78 -2.44 21.18
CA GLY A 23 7.88 -3.34 20.82
C GLY A 23 8.60 -2.89 19.55
N PRO A 24 9.72 -3.53 19.20
CA PRO A 24 10.41 -3.27 17.93
C PRO A 24 9.49 -3.56 16.75
N LEU A 25 9.27 -2.58 15.88
CA LEU A 25 8.41 -2.73 14.70
C LEU A 25 9.23 -3.19 13.50
N VAL A 26 8.80 -4.27 12.86
CA VAL A 26 9.40 -4.84 11.66
C VAL A 26 8.36 -4.88 10.55
N LEU A 27 8.75 -4.45 9.34
CA LEU A 27 7.92 -4.54 8.14
C LEU A 27 8.46 -5.63 7.20
N GLU A 28 7.62 -6.61 6.86
CA GLU A 28 7.90 -7.55 5.77
C GLU A 28 7.12 -7.14 4.52
N ILE A 29 7.82 -6.85 3.42
CA ILE A 29 7.20 -6.51 2.13
C ILE A 29 7.21 -7.74 1.22
N GLY A 30 6.03 -8.14 0.73
CA GLY A 30 5.87 -9.31 -0.13
C GLY A 30 5.97 -10.62 0.65
N PHE A 31 5.26 -10.73 1.77
CA PHE A 31 5.35 -11.89 2.66
C PHE A 31 4.82 -13.21 2.05
N GLY A 32 4.15 -13.16 0.89
CA GLY A 32 3.65 -14.32 0.19
C GLY A 32 2.69 -15.14 1.06
N ASP A 33 2.91 -16.45 1.18
CA ASP A 33 2.03 -17.30 1.98
C ASP A 33 2.24 -17.19 3.51
N GLY A 34 3.12 -16.28 3.96
CA GLY A 34 3.37 -15.97 5.36
C GLY A 34 4.12 -17.06 6.14
N ARG A 35 4.87 -17.96 5.46
CA ARG A 35 5.74 -18.93 6.17
C ARG A 35 6.82 -18.23 6.98
N PHE A 36 7.56 -17.34 6.32
CA PHE A 36 8.64 -16.59 6.95
C PHE A 36 8.10 -15.70 8.08
N THR A 37 7.01 -14.97 7.83
CA THR A 37 6.34 -14.14 8.85
C THR A 37 6.00 -14.93 10.11
N LEU A 38 5.51 -16.17 9.97
CA LEU A 38 5.14 -17.01 11.11
C LEU A 38 6.39 -17.40 11.91
N GLU A 39 7.42 -17.87 11.22
CA GLU A 39 8.67 -18.28 11.87
C GLU A 39 9.33 -17.09 12.58
N LEU A 40 9.34 -15.92 11.95
CA LEU A 40 9.86 -14.69 12.53
C LEU A 40 9.08 -14.31 13.79
N ALA A 41 7.75 -14.37 13.75
CA ALA A 41 6.89 -14.03 14.87
C ALA A 41 7.07 -14.97 16.07
N GLN A 42 7.30 -16.25 15.81
CA GLN A 42 7.56 -17.26 16.85
C GLN A 42 8.97 -17.15 17.42
N ALA A 43 9.96 -16.83 16.59
CA ALA A 43 11.35 -16.65 17.01
C ALA A 43 11.54 -15.36 17.82
N HIS A 44 10.74 -14.32 17.55
CA HIS A 44 10.79 -13.03 18.24
C HIS A 44 9.42 -12.62 18.79
N PRO A 45 8.96 -13.23 19.91
CA PRO A 45 7.65 -12.94 20.49
C PRO A 45 7.47 -11.50 20.97
N ASP A 46 8.55 -10.74 21.14
CA ASP A 46 8.63 -9.33 21.52
C ASP A 46 8.50 -8.38 20.32
N TRP A 47 8.90 -8.81 19.12
CA TRP A 47 8.80 -8.00 17.90
C TRP A 47 7.35 -7.84 17.44
N LEU A 48 7.05 -6.70 16.84
CA LEU A 48 5.76 -6.37 16.21
C LEU A 48 5.95 -6.45 14.69
N ILE A 49 5.28 -7.39 14.03
CA ILE A 49 5.49 -7.65 12.61
C ILE A 49 4.29 -7.15 11.80
N LEU A 50 4.52 -6.15 10.97
CA LEU A 50 3.59 -5.72 9.94
C LEU A 50 3.98 -6.39 8.62
N GLY A 51 3.11 -7.20 8.05
CA GLY A 51 3.30 -7.77 6.71
C GLY A 51 2.46 -7.03 5.66
N ALA A 52 3.05 -6.65 4.53
CA ALA A 52 2.33 -6.13 3.36
C ALA A 52 2.41 -7.10 2.17
N GLU A 53 1.26 -7.38 1.54
CA GLU A 53 1.16 -8.29 0.39
C GLU A 53 0.00 -7.90 -0.52
N VAL A 54 0.23 -7.93 -1.83
CA VAL A 54 -0.76 -7.53 -2.86
C VAL A 54 -1.67 -8.69 -3.29
N SER A 55 -1.25 -9.94 -3.12
CA SER A 55 -2.06 -11.11 -3.46
C SER A 55 -3.04 -11.45 -2.34
N ALA A 56 -4.33 -11.16 -2.54
CA ALA A 56 -5.41 -11.52 -1.62
C ALA A 56 -5.39 -13.01 -1.20
N ALA A 57 -5.05 -13.91 -2.13
CA ALA A 57 -4.94 -15.34 -1.85
C ALA A 57 -3.78 -15.65 -0.88
N SER A 58 -2.66 -14.95 -1.02
CA SER A 58 -1.50 -15.04 -0.12
C SER A 58 -1.83 -14.48 1.27
N VAL A 59 -2.46 -13.31 1.34
CA VAL A 59 -2.96 -12.71 2.60
C VAL A 59 -3.89 -13.68 3.34
N LEU A 60 -4.85 -14.30 2.65
CA LEU A 60 -5.77 -15.27 3.25
C LEU A 60 -5.05 -16.51 3.82
N ARG A 61 -4.06 -17.03 3.09
CA ARG A 61 -3.23 -18.16 3.57
C ARG A 61 -2.44 -17.78 4.82
N ALA A 62 -1.80 -16.61 4.81
CA ALA A 62 -1.05 -16.10 5.95
C ALA A 62 -1.97 -15.89 7.16
N TYR A 63 -3.13 -15.24 6.97
CA TYR A 63 -4.12 -15.01 8.03
C TYR A 63 -4.56 -16.32 8.70
N LYS A 64 -4.97 -17.33 7.91
CA LYS A 64 -5.35 -18.65 8.42
C LYS A 64 -4.20 -19.32 9.18
N LYS A 65 -2.97 -19.16 8.69
CA LYS A 65 -1.76 -19.70 9.30
C LYS A 65 -1.49 -19.05 10.66
N MET A 66 -1.44 -17.71 10.76
CA MET A 66 -1.22 -17.01 12.03
C MET A 66 -2.29 -17.36 13.07
N ARG A 67 -3.56 -17.38 12.65
CA ARG A 67 -4.70 -17.79 13.49
C ARG A 67 -4.54 -19.19 14.06
N ARG A 68 -4.17 -20.16 13.22
CA ARG A 68 -3.98 -21.56 13.64
C ARG A 68 -2.84 -21.73 14.65
N HIS A 69 -1.80 -20.90 14.55
CA HIS A 69 -0.64 -20.94 15.45
C HIS A 69 -0.76 -19.99 16.66
N GLY A 70 -1.88 -19.29 16.82
CA GLY A 70 -2.10 -18.39 17.97
C GLY A 70 -1.15 -17.20 18.02
N VAL A 71 -0.65 -16.74 16.88
CA VAL A 71 0.31 -15.62 16.82
C VAL A 71 -0.41 -14.29 16.94
N GLU A 72 -0.04 -13.50 17.96
CA GLU A 72 -0.70 -12.23 18.28
C GLU A 72 0.11 -10.99 17.89
N ASN A 73 1.43 -11.15 17.71
CA ASN A 73 2.37 -10.08 17.36
C ASN A 73 2.50 -9.82 15.84
N VAL A 74 1.55 -10.31 15.04
CA VAL A 74 1.50 -10.09 13.59
C VAL A 74 0.27 -9.27 13.20
N ARG A 75 0.46 -8.32 12.29
CA ARG A 75 -0.59 -7.59 11.59
C ARG A 75 -0.36 -7.69 10.09
N LEU A 76 -1.42 -7.97 9.33
CA LEU A 76 -1.34 -8.18 7.88
C LEU A 76 -2.07 -7.06 7.16
N TYR A 77 -1.45 -6.49 6.14
CA TYR A 77 -2.02 -5.51 5.25
C TYR A 77 -2.11 -6.09 3.84
N HIS A 78 -3.30 -5.95 3.23
CA HIS A 78 -3.52 -6.28 1.82
C HIS A 78 -3.36 -5.02 0.99
N GLY A 79 -2.24 -4.92 0.29
CA GLY A 79 -1.85 -3.76 -0.50
C GLY A 79 -0.34 -3.63 -0.63
N GLU A 80 0.10 -2.52 -1.20
CA GLU A 80 1.50 -2.32 -1.55
C GLU A 80 2.41 -2.05 -0.34
N GLY A 81 3.66 -2.52 -0.42
CA GLY A 81 4.69 -2.26 0.58
C GLY A 81 4.99 -0.77 0.80
N PRO A 82 5.20 0.03 -0.27
CA PRO A 82 5.38 1.48 -0.15
C PRO A 82 4.25 2.18 0.62
N PHE A 83 2.99 1.82 0.37
CA PHE A 83 1.86 2.33 1.14
C PHE A 83 1.99 2.04 2.63
N ALA A 84 2.30 0.78 2.99
CA ALA A 84 2.44 0.38 4.38
C ALA A 84 3.59 1.13 5.06
N LEU A 85 4.72 1.27 4.36
CA LEU A 85 5.90 1.98 4.82
C LEU A 85 5.63 3.48 5.06
N ARG A 86 4.79 4.12 4.23
CA ARG A 86 4.43 5.53 4.39
C ARG A 86 3.37 5.78 5.45
N ASN A 87 2.30 4.99 5.39
CA ASN A 87 1.01 5.33 6.01
C ASN A 87 0.69 4.48 7.24
N LEU A 88 1.39 3.36 7.45
CA LEU A 88 1.17 2.47 8.59
C LEU A 88 2.34 2.44 9.57
N VAL A 89 3.40 3.21 9.28
CA VAL A 89 4.65 3.23 10.03
C VAL A 89 5.02 4.67 10.41
N PRO A 90 5.23 4.96 11.71
CA PRO A 90 5.78 6.24 12.16
C PRO A 90 7.19 6.51 11.60
N ALA A 91 7.52 7.78 11.36
CA ALA A 91 8.89 8.18 11.04
C ALA A 91 9.86 7.72 12.13
N GLY A 92 11.02 7.20 11.74
CA GLY A 92 12.01 6.61 12.67
C GLY A 92 11.51 5.42 13.50
N GLY A 93 10.33 4.85 13.20
CA GLY A 93 9.69 3.83 14.02
C GLY A 93 10.07 2.38 13.70
N LEU A 94 10.78 2.12 12.59
CA LEU A 94 11.12 0.75 12.18
C LEU A 94 12.49 0.29 12.68
N GLU A 95 12.50 -0.90 13.28
CA GLU A 95 13.70 -1.69 13.54
C GLU A 95 14.29 -2.22 12.23
N ALA A 96 13.44 -2.87 11.43
CA ALA A 96 13.88 -3.51 10.21
C ALA A 96 12.80 -3.56 9.12
N VAL A 97 13.24 -3.60 7.87
CA VAL A 97 12.44 -3.98 6.71
C VAL A 97 13.01 -5.26 6.11
N ILE A 98 12.16 -6.23 5.83
CA ILE A 98 12.56 -7.51 5.25
C ILE A 98 11.91 -7.67 3.88
N VAL A 99 12.73 -7.96 2.87
CA VAL A 99 12.31 -8.18 1.49
C VAL A 99 12.91 -9.51 1.01
N ASN A 100 12.06 -10.52 0.87
CA ASN A 100 12.46 -11.87 0.47
C ASN A 100 11.93 -12.19 -0.94
N PHE A 101 12.84 -12.51 -1.86
CA PHE A 101 12.56 -12.93 -3.25
C PHE A 101 11.59 -11.98 -3.98
N PRO A 102 11.88 -10.66 -4.03
CA PRO A 102 11.00 -9.70 -4.71
C PRO A 102 10.94 -9.98 -6.21
N ASP A 103 9.86 -9.52 -6.86
CA ASP A 103 9.70 -9.68 -8.30
C ASP A 103 10.89 -9.05 -9.08
N PRO A 104 11.62 -9.84 -9.88
CA PRO A 104 12.91 -9.40 -10.40
C PRO A 104 12.82 -8.47 -11.61
N TRP A 105 11.68 -8.47 -12.30
CA TRP A 105 11.44 -7.73 -13.55
C TRP A 105 12.65 -7.78 -14.50
N PRO A 106 12.95 -8.96 -15.10
CA PRO A 106 14.24 -9.20 -15.77
C PRO A 106 14.42 -8.41 -17.07
N LYS A 107 13.34 -7.95 -17.69
CA LYS A 107 13.40 -7.16 -18.92
C LYS A 107 13.81 -5.72 -18.57
N LYS A 108 14.83 -5.17 -19.25
CA LYS A 108 15.33 -3.79 -19.03
C LYS A 108 14.21 -2.75 -18.96
N ARG A 109 13.24 -2.83 -19.87
CA ARG A 109 12.08 -1.93 -19.95
C ARG A 109 11.09 -2.02 -18.78
N HIS A 110 11.31 -2.92 -17.82
CA HIS A 110 10.49 -3.10 -16.62
C HIS A 110 11.30 -2.85 -15.33
N GLN A 111 12.57 -2.41 -15.43
CA GLN A 111 13.41 -2.21 -14.26
C GLN A 111 12.86 -1.13 -13.32
N GLU A 112 12.11 -0.16 -13.85
CA GLU A 112 11.39 0.87 -13.10
C GLU A 112 10.36 0.28 -12.12
N ARG A 113 9.90 -0.96 -12.36
CA ARG A 113 8.94 -1.67 -11.50
C ARG A 113 9.59 -2.41 -10.33
N ARG A 114 10.92 -2.46 -10.27
CA ARG A 114 11.63 -3.06 -9.13
C ARG A 114 11.39 -2.22 -7.89
N LEU A 115 11.12 -2.87 -6.75
CA LEU A 115 10.87 -2.18 -5.49
C LEU A 115 12.07 -1.35 -5.00
N LEU A 116 13.27 -1.92 -5.01
CA LEU A 116 14.46 -1.34 -4.38
C LEU A 116 15.18 -0.32 -5.29
N GLN A 117 14.44 0.71 -5.73
CA GLN A 117 14.98 1.90 -6.41
C GLN A 117 15.64 2.84 -5.42
N GLU A 118 16.46 3.78 -5.92
CA GLU A 118 17.01 4.90 -5.16
C GLU A 118 15.91 5.64 -4.37
N GLY A 119 14.79 5.95 -5.03
CA GLY A 119 13.66 6.63 -4.40
C GLY A 119 13.05 5.87 -3.22
N PHE A 120 13.03 4.53 -3.30
CA PHE A 120 12.60 3.69 -2.18
C PHE A 120 13.61 3.74 -1.02
N PHE A 121 14.91 3.64 -1.30
CA PHE A 121 15.95 3.75 -0.28
C PHE A 121 15.96 5.11 0.43
N ARG A 122 15.75 6.21 -0.30
CA ARG A 122 15.60 7.55 0.28
C ARG A 122 14.43 7.60 1.27
N LYS A 123 13.25 7.20 0.80
CA LYS A 123 12.02 7.15 1.61
C LYS A 123 12.15 6.24 2.83
N LEU A 124 12.74 5.06 2.66
CA LEU A 124 13.00 4.09 3.72
C LEU A 124 13.85 4.68 4.85
N SER A 125 14.82 5.53 4.54
CA SER A 125 15.73 6.09 5.55
C SER A 125 14.97 6.92 6.58
N THR A 126 13.92 7.62 6.18
CA THR A 126 13.04 8.43 7.06
C THR A 126 12.14 7.59 7.98
N ARG A 127 12.04 6.27 7.73
CA ARG A 127 11.18 5.34 8.48
C ARG A 127 11.95 4.43 9.41
N LEU A 128 13.17 4.07 9.03
CA LEU A 128 14.08 3.32 9.88
C LEU A 128 14.53 4.20 11.06
N ARG A 129 14.54 3.60 12.26
CA ARG A 129 15.24 4.16 13.41
C ARG A 129 16.74 4.28 13.11
N GLU A 130 17.46 5.03 13.92
CA GLU A 130 18.92 5.05 13.84
C GLU A 130 19.52 3.65 14.05
N GLY A 131 20.35 3.21 13.09
CA GLY A 131 20.89 1.86 13.04
C GLY A 131 19.91 0.76 12.58
N GLY A 132 18.66 1.11 12.25
CA GLY A 132 17.70 0.20 11.62
C GLY A 132 18.16 -0.24 10.23
N SER A 133 17.60 -1.34 9.72
CA SER A 133 18.12 -1.95 8.49
C SER A 133 17.08 -2.49 7.52
N LEU A 134 17.41 -2.54 6.23
CA LEU A 134 16.73 -3.40 5.27
C LEU A 134 17.52 -4.67 5.02
N LEU A 135 16.84 -5.81 5.04
CA LEU A 135 17.38 -7.13 4.73
C LEU A 135 16.79 -7.59 3.40
N LEU A 136 17.64 -7.74 2.39
CA LEU A 136 17.27 -8.29 1.08
C LEU A 136 17.80 -9.72 0.97
N THR A 137 16.93 -10.66 0.64
CA THR A 137 17.32 -12.00 0.16
C THR A 137 16.71 -12.24 -1.21
N THR A 138 17.49 -12.70 -2.19
CA THR A 138 16.98 -12.98 -3.55
C THR A 138 17.78 -14.08 -4.23
N ASP A 139 17.16 -14.77 -5.19
CA ASP A 139 17.80 -15.74 -6.08
C ASP A 139 18.23 -15.13 -7.43
N HIS A 140 18.05 -13.81 -7.60
CA HIS A 140 18.29 -13.11 -8.86
C HIS A 140 19.46 -12.14 -8.76
N GLU A 141 20.61 -12.52 -9.33
CA GLU A 141 21.85 -11.74 -9.25
C GLU A 141 21.72 -10.31 -9.80
N ASP A 142 21.08 -10.12 -10.96
CA ASP A 142 20.92 -8.76 -11.52
C ASP A 142 20.03 -7.86 -10.68
N TYR A 143 19.05 -8.42 -9.96
CA TYR A 143 18.23 -7.65 -9.04
C TYR A 143 19.04 -7.30 -7.79
N PHE A 144 19.85 -8.25 -7.30
CA PHE A 144 20.73 -8.04 -6.18
C PHE A 144 21.73 -6.91 -6.46
N ARG A 145 22.47 -6.98 -7.56
CA ARG A 145 23.42 -5.93 -7.99
C ARG A 145 22.72 -4.58 -8.16
N PHE A 146 21.56 -4.58 -8.80
CA PHE A 146 20.74 -3.39 -8.93
C PHE A 146 20.40 -2.75 -7.57
N ALA A 147 19.94 -3.52 -6.59
CA ALA A 147 19.61 -2.98 -5.27
C ALA A 147 20.85 -2.40 -4.55
N LEU A 148 22.03 -3.00 -4.72
CA LEU A 148 23.29 -2.46 -4.20
C LEU A 148 23.63 -1.11 -4.84
N GLU A 149 23.52 -1.01 -6.17
CA GLU A 149 23.79 0.21 -6.94
C GLU A 149 22.79 1.33 -6.57
N GLU A 150 21.50 1.03 -6.50
CA GLU A 150 20.45 1.97 -6.12
C GLU A 150 20.63 2.50 -4.69
N ALA A 151 21.01 1.66 -3.75
CA ALA A 151 21.32 2.09 -2.38
C ALA A 151 22.57 2.99 -2.35
N ALA A 152 23.63 2.63 -3.09
CA ALA A 152 24.88 3.38 -3.12
C ALA A 152 24.69 4.82 -3.61
N LYS A 153 23.80 5.05 -4.59
CA LYS A 153 23.45 6.41 -5.09
C LYS A 153 22.96 7.35 -3.99
N THR A 154 22.34 6.82 -2.94
CA THR A 154 21.81 7.64 -1.84
C THR A 154 22.89 8.10 -0.87
N GLY A 155 23.93 7.29 -0.65
CA GLY A 155 24.91 7.51 0.43
C GLY A 155 24.35 7.33 1.86
N LEU A 156 23.11 6.84 2.01
CA LEU A 156 22.40 6.78 3.30
C LEU A 156 22.57 5.46 4.05
N TYR A 157 23.23 4.47 3.44
CA TYR A 157 23.32 3.12 3.96
C TYR A 157 24.74 2.58 3.96
N ARG A 158 25.13 1.94 5.07
CA ARG A 158 26.24 0.99 5.09
C ARG A 158 25.71 -0.37 4.65
N VAL A 159 26.36 -0.98 3.66
CA VAL A 159 25.91 -2.23 3.06
C VAL A 159 26.86 -3.38 3.40
N GLU A 160 26.31 -4.48 3.89
CA GLU A 160 27.04 -5.70 4.20
C GLU A 160 26.47 -6.86 3.39
N VAL A 161 27.29 -7.46 2.52
CA VAL A 161 26.96 -8.68 1.78
C VAL A 161 27.42 -9.87 2.60
N LYS A 162 26.49 -10.75 2.96
CA LYS A 162 26.76 -11.94 3.78
C LYS A 162 25.89 -13.10 3.34
N PRO A 163 26.22 -14.36 3.71
CA PRO A 163 25.36 -15.49 3.42
C PRO A 163 23.93 -15.27 3.95
N PRO A 164 22.89 -15.68 3.20
CA PRO A 164 21.51 -15.57 3.67
C PRO A 164 21.32 -16.39 4.96
N PRO A 165 20.70 -15.83 6.01
CA PRO A 165 20.35 -16.61 7.20
C PRO A 165 19.37 -17.73 6.84
N GLU A 166 19.50 -18.91 7.46
CA GLU A 166 18.68 -20.09 7.13
C GLU A 166 17.18 -19.81 7.23
N ALA A 167 16.75 -18.94 8.15
CA ALA A 167 15.35 -18.52 8.27
C ALA A 167 14.80 -17.92 6.96
N HIS A 168 15.59 -17.10 6.25
CA HIS A 168 15.18 -16.51 4.96
C HIS A 168 15.09 -17.56 3.84
N LEU A 169 15.70 -18.74 4.02
CA LEU A 169 15.72 -19.83 3.05
C LEU A 169 14.57 -20.84 3.22
N ARG A 170 13.63 -20.57 4.13
CA ARG A 170 12.44 -21.41 4.36
C ARG A 170 11.15 -20.81 3.78
N THR A 171 11.27 -19.72 3.00
CA THR A 171 10.14 -19.20 2.21
C THR A 171 9.71 -20.23 1.15
N LYS A 172 8.47 -20.11 0.65
CA LYS A 172 7.98 -20.94 -0.47
C LYS A 172 8.93 -20.88 -1.68
N TYR A 173 9.44 -19.69 -2.00
CA TYR A 173 10.34 -19.49 -3.13
C TYR A 173 11.72 -20.07 -2.87
N ALA A 174 12.31 -19.83 -1.69
CA ALA A 174 13.60 -20.40 -1.34
C ALA A 174 13.59 -21.93 -1.42
N LEU A 175 12.56 -22.60 -0.89
CA LEU A 175 12.44 -24.06 -0.97
C LEU A 175 12.42 -24.54 -2.44
N LYS A 176 11.59 -23.91 -3.28
CA LYS A 176 11.49 -24.19 -4.71
C LYS A 176 12.82 -23.99 -5.44
N TRP A 177 13.53 -22.90 -5.14
CA TRP A 177 14.75 -22.52 -5.86
C TRP A 177 15.98 -23.29 -5.37
N ARG A 178 15.97 -23.74 -4.11
CA ARG A 178 16.98 -24.64 -3.57
C ARG A 178 16.93 -26.00 -4.27
N GLU A 179 15.74 -26.55 -4.50
CA GLU A 179 15.55 -27.77 -5.30
C GLU A 179 16.06 -27.61 -6.74
N ALA A 180 15.99 -26.40 -7.29
CA ALA A 180 16.52 -26.07 -8.62
C ALA A 180 18.01 -25.69 -8.64
N GLY A 181 18.72 -25.75 -7.49
CA GLY A 181 20.15 -25.43 -7.40
C GLY A 181 20.50 -23.97 -7.68
N ARG A 182 19.56 -23.03 -7.52
CA ARG A 182 19.84 -21.61 -7.76
C ARG A 182 20.67 -21.00 -6.62
N PRO A 183 21.60 -20.07 -6.90
CA PRO A 183 22.30 -19.34 -5.86
C PRO A 183 21.36 -18.39 -5.13
N PHE A 184 21.69 -18.07 -3.88
CA PHE A 184 21.00 -17.06 -3.09
C PHE A 184 21.95 -15.96 -2.65
N PHE A 185 21.50 -14.72 -2.81
CA PHE A 185 22.23 -13.52 -2.46
C PHE A 185 21.52 -12.81 -1.32
N HIS A 186 22.30 -12.23 -0.41
CA HIS A 186 21.77 -11.51 0.73
C HIS A 186 22.64 -10.29 1.09
N ALA A 187 21.95 -9.20 1.41
CA ALA A 187 22.56 -7.95 1.82
C ALA A 187 21.76 -7.30 2.93
N VAL A 188 22.48 -6.64 3.85
CA VAL A 188 21.91 -5.81 4.90
C VAL A 188 22.32 -4.37 4.65
N PHE A 189 21.32 -3.50 4.53
CA PHE A 189 21.46 -2.07 4.32
C PHE A 189 21.15 -1.37 5.64
N THR A 190 22.17 -1.01 6.41
CA THR A 190 22.02 -0.35 7.71
C THR A 190 21.99 1.16 7.52
N LYS A 191 20.98 1.85 8.05
CA LYS A 191 20.86 3.31 8.00
C LYS A 191 22.08 3.96 8.65
N VAL A 192 22.74 4.87 7.93
CA VAL A 192 23.83 5.74 8.43
C VAL A 192 23.59 7.23 8.14
N GLY A 193 22.55 7.53 7.37
CA GLY A 193 22.06 8.88 7.10
C GLY A 193 20.57 8.85 6.82
N GLU A 194 19.96 10.03 6.80
CA GLU A 194 18.54 10.22 6.50
C GLU A 194 18.37 11.19 5.33
N ASP A 195 17.39 10.92 4.46
CA ASP A 195 17.01 11.86 3.41
C ASP A 195 16.42 13.13 4.03
N PRO A 196 16.85 14.34 3.63
CA PRO A 196 16.38 15.58 4.23
C PRO A 196 14.93 15.91 3.89
N HIS A 197 14.31 15.25 2.90
CA HIS A 197 12.95 15.53 2.50
C HIS A 197 11.98 14.65 3.31
N PRO A 198 11.11 15.27 4.14
CA PRO A 198 10.12 14.52 4.89
C PRO A 198 9.14 13.83 3.95
N TRP A 199 8.72 12.62 4.31
CA TRP A 199 7.68 11.88 3.62
C TRP A 199 6.43 11.85 4.51
N PRO A 200 5.53 12.85 4.46
CA PRO A 200 4.33 12.83 5.31
C PRO A 200 3.37 11.71 4.86
N PRO A 201 2.55 11.15 5.78
CA PRO A 201 1.48 10.24 5.41
C PRO A 201 0.49 10.93 4.46
N LEU A 202 -0.25 10.14 3.68
CA LEU A 202 -1.34 10.65 2.87
C LEU A 202 -2.40 11.32 3.76
N ARG A 203 -2.90 12.47 3.31
CA ARG A 203 -3.94 13.19 4.02
C ARG A 203 -5.27 12.50 3.83
N ARG A 204 -6.00 12.34 4.94
CA ARG A 204 -7.36 11.80 4.97
C ARG A 204 -8.38 12.91 5.09
N TYR A 205 -9.46 12.78 4.34
CA TYR A 205 -10.57 13.72 4.35
C TYR A 205 -11.84 13.10 4.92
N ALA A 206 -12.78 13.97 5.29
CA ALA A 206 -14.15 13.57 5.49
C ALA A 206 -14.78 13.12 4.15
N VAL A 207 -16.01 12.60 4.20
CA VAL A 207 -16.70 12.07 3.01
C VAL A 207 -16.78 13.12 1.90
N ALA A 208 -16.14 12.82 0.76
CA ALA A 208 -16.18 13.66 -0.43
C ALA A 208 -17.53 13.49 -1.14
N HIS A 209 -18.27 14.60 -1.28
CA HIS A 209 -19.60 14.62 -1.90
C HIS A 209 -20.02 16.03 -2.32
N ALA A 210 -21.00 16.10 -3.19
CA ALA A 210 -21.76 17.30 -3.51
C ALA A 210 -23.26 17.03 -3.44
N LEU A 211 -24.03 18.09 -3.17
CA LEU A 211 -25.47 18.12 -3.37
C LEU A 211 -25.77 19.01 -4.58
N LEU A 212 -26.64 18.52 -5.45
CA LEU A 212 -27.04 19.19 -6.69
C LEU A 212 -28.56 19.33 -6.76
N GLU A 213 -29.03 20.43 -7.32
CA GLU A 213 -30.41 20.61 -7.75
C GLU A 213 -30.62 20.12 -9.19
N GLY A 214 -31.81 19.61 -9.46
CA GLY A 214 -32.20 19.07 -10.76
C GLY A 214 -32.87 17.70 -10.63
N ASN A 215 -33.10 17.06 -11.78
CA ASN A 215 -33.61 15.70 -11.83
C ASN A 215 -32.44 14.73 -12.01
N LEU A 216 -32.57 13.53 -11.44
CA LEU A 216 -31.65 12.44 -11.75
C LEU A 216 -31.72 12.16 -13.26
N PRO A 217 -30.59 12.10 -13.99
CA PRO A 217 -30.62 11.87 -15.42
C PRO A 217 -31.15 10.45 -15.72
N GLU A 218 -31.77 10.26 -16.90
CA GLU A 218 -32.29 8.95 -17.29
C GLU A 218 -31.17 7.93 -17.53
N ALA A 219 -30.02 8.40 -18.03
CA ALA A 219 -28.79 7.66 -18.25
C ALA A 219 -27.58 8.50 -17.78
N LEU A 220 -26.53 7.83 -17.31
CA LEU A 220 -25.26 8.45 -16.94
C LEU A 220 -24.15 7.69 -17.67
N GLU A 221 -23.52 8.35 -18.64
CA GLU A 221 -22.46 7.77 -19.45
C GLU A 221 -21.15 8.52 -19.21
N LEU A 222 -20.21 7.83 -18.57
CA LEU A 222 -18.89 8.37 -18.30
C LEU A 222 -17.87 7.74 -19.24
N GLY A 223 -17.04 8.57 -19.86
CA GLY A 223 -15.94 8.10 -20.69
C GLY A 223 -14.90 7.35 -19.86
N LYS A 224 -14.37 6.24 -20.40
CA LYS A 224 -13.24 5.49 -19.79
C LYS A 224 -11.89 6.16 -20.02
N THR A 225 -11.89 7.48 -20.13
CA THR A 225 -10.70 8.30 -20.38
C THR A 225 -10.04 8.65 -19.04
N PRO A 226 -8.70 8.64 -18.97
CA PRO A 226 -7.99 9.12 -17.79
C PRO A 226 -8.38 10.56 -17.42
N VAL A 227 -8.76 10.75 -16.16
CA VAL A 227 -9.05 12.04 -15.55
C VAL A 227 -7.83 12.45 -14.72
N PRO A 228 -7.06 13.48 -15.13
CA PRO A 228 -5.91 13.95 -14.36
C PRO A 228 -6.34 14.49 -12.99
N LEU A 229 -5.65 14.07 -11.93
CA LEU A 229 -5.89 14.53 -10.57
C LEU A 229 -4.62 15.17 -9.99
N SER A 230 -4.76 15.91 -8.90
CA SER A 230 -3.59 16.38 -8.15
C SER A 230 -2.86 15.17 -7.55
N GLY A 231 -1.68 14.83 -8.08
CA GLY A 231 -0.87 13.72 -7.59
C GLY A 231 -1.32 12.32 -8.05
N GLY A 232 -2.17 12.22 -9.06
CA GLY A 232 -2.67 10.93 -9.54
C GLY A 232 -3.57 11.01 -10.77
N VAL A 233 -4.30 9.93 -11.01
CA VAL A 233 -5.24 9.78 -12.11
C VAL A 233 -6.45 8.97 -11.65
N ALA A 234 -7.64 9.33 -12.15
CA ALA A 234 -8.83 8.50 -12.01
C ALA A 234 -9.33 8.00 -13.37
N VAL A 235 -10.02 6.87 -13.36
CA VAL A 235 -10.72 6.35 -14.52
C VAL A 235 -12.10 5.86 -14.07
N PHE A 236 -13.15 6.37 -14.70
CA PHE A 236 -14.49 5.82 -14.54
C PHE A 236 -14.61 4.55 -15.40
N LEU A 237 -14.58 3.38 -14.77
CA LEU A 237 -14.49 2.09 -15.45
C LEU A 237 -15.84 1.59 -15.95
N GLU A 238 -16.87 1.72 -15.12
CA GLU A 238 -18.21 1.20 -15.40
C GLU A 238 -19.25 2.03 -14.65
N THR A 239 -20.39 2.29 -15.31
CA THR A 239 -21.55 2.93 -14.68
C THR A 239 -22.72 1.96 -14.73
N ALA A 240 -23.34 1.73 -13.58
CA ALA A 240 -24.49 0.85 -13.44
C ALA A 240 -25.67 1.62 -12.85
N LYS A 241 -26.87 1.45 -13.44
CA LYS A 241 -28.12 1.98 -12.90
C LYS A 241 -28.71 0.99 -11.90
N GLY A 242 -28.84 1.40 -10.64
CA GLY A 242 -29.56 0.68 -9.60
C GLY A 242 -30.95 1.28 -9.34
N GLU A 243 -31.68 0.70 -8.38
CA GLU A 243 -33.03 1.15 -8.02
C GLU A 243 -33.09 2.60 -7.51
N LYS A 244 -32.02 3.06 -6.86
CA LYS A 244 -31.97 4.35 -6.17
C LYS A 244 -31.10 5.38 -6.88
N GLY A 245 -30.52 5.08 -8.04
CA GLY A 245 -29.57 5.96 -8.69
C GLY A 245 -28.51 5.21 -9.49
N PHE A 246 -27.38 5.86 -9.73
CA PHE A 246 -26.24 5.29 -10.43
C PHE A 246 -25.10 4.97 -9.48
N TYR A 247 -24.36 3.92 -9.83
CA TYR A 247 -23.09 3.56 -9.22
C TYR A 247 -22.01 3.60 -10.29
N VAL A 248 -20.89 4.24 -9.99
CA VAL A 248 -19.74 4.34 -10.89
C VAL A 248 -18.57 3.62 -10.25
N LEU A 249 -18.13 2.54 -10.88
CA LEU A 249 -16.86 1.90 -10.52
C LEU A 249 -15.73 2.81 -11.00
N THR A 250 -14.96 3.31 -10.04
CA THR A 250 -13.91 4.28 -10.26
C THR A 250 -12.59 3.72 -9.77
N HIS A 251 -11.62 3.68 -10.67
CA HIS A 251 -10.23 3.40 -10.36
C HIS A 251 -9.51 4.70 -10.03
N VAL A 252 -8.80 4.76 -8.92
CA VAL A 252 -7.96 5.90 -8.55
C VAL A 252 -6.55 5.41 -8.27
N GLU A 253 -5.58 5.96 -8.97
CA GLU A 253 -4.16 5.72 -8.79
C GLU A 253 -3.49 7.01 -8.32
N GLU A 254 -2.89 6.96 -7.13
CA GLU A 254 -2.06 7.98 -6.51
C GLU A 254 -0.66 7.40 -6.25
N GLU A 255 0.30 8.25 -5.86
CA GLU A 255 1.73 7.90 -5.70
C GLU A 255 2.02 6.49 -5.16
N ASP A 256 1.46 6.14 -4.00
CA ASP A 256 1.64 4.86 -3.33
C ASP A 256 0.31 4.20 -2.97
N LEU A 257 -0.79 4.61 -3.59
CA LEU A 257 -2.12 4.06 -3.33
C LEU A 257 -2.91 3.89 -4.62
N THR A 258 -3.27 2.65 -4.88
CA THR A 258 -4.26 2.31 -5.92
C THR A 258 -5.50 1.75 -5.23
N GLN A 259 -6.66 2.31 -5.57
CA GLN A 259 -7.95 1.87 -5.02
C GLN A 259 -9.05 1.88 -6.06
N ASP A 260 -9.83 0.79 -6.06
CA ASP A 260 -11.12 0.73 -6.74
C ASP A 260 -12.21 1.07 -5.73
N LEU A 261 -13.06 2.04 -6.07
CA LEU A 261 -14.16 2.48 -5.22
C LEU A 261 -15.44 2.69 -6.05
N LEU A 262 -16.56 2.75 -5.34
CA LEU A 262 -17.84 3.11 -5.94
C LEU A 262 -18.15 4.56 -5.63
N LEU A 263 -18.39 5.36 -6.66
CA LEU A 263 -19.13 6.61 -6.54
C LEU A 263 -20.62 6.33 -6.71
N GLU A 264 -21.47 7.13 -6.07
CA GLU A 264 -22.92 7.02 -6.17
C GLU A 264 -23.54 8.37 -6.54
N VAL A 265 -24.53 8.34 -7.43
CA VAL A 265 -25.38 9.48 -7.78
C VAL A 265 -26.82 9.09 -7.54
N ARG A 266 -27.49 9.70 -6.55
CA ARG A 266 -28.83 9.27 -6.13
C ARG A 266 -29.67 10.42 -5.59
N PRO A 267 -31.01 10.33 -5.63
CA PRO A 267 -31.87 11.26 -4.91
C PRO A 267 -31.59 11.26 -3.40
N SER A 268 -31.83 12.42 -2.80
CA SER A 268 -31.73 12.70 -1.38
C SER A 268 -32.85 13.68 -0.98
N ALA A 269 -33.00 13.94 0.32
CA ALA A 269 -33.97 14.93 0.81
C ALA A 269 -33.69 16.37 0.34
N HIS A 270 -32.46 16.65 -0.12
CA HIS A 270 -31.99 17.99 -0.50
C HIS A 270 -31.56 18.06 -1.97
N GLY A 271 -32.15 17.24 -2.85
CA GLY A 271 -31.80 17.15 -4.27
C GLY A 271 -31.04 15.87 -4.59
N ILE A 272 -30.09 15.93 -5.52
CA ILE A 272 -29.25 14.81 -5.96
C ILE A 272 -27.94 14.81 -5.17
N TYR A 273 -27.65 13.69 -4.50
CA TYR A 273 -26.35 13.43 -3.89
C TYR A 273 -25.42 12.78 -4.91
N ALA A 274 -24.22 13.33 -5.07
CA ALA A 274 -23.13 12.71 -5.81
C ALA A 274 -21.91 12.60 -4.89
N GLY A 275 -21.37 11.40 -4.69
CA GLY A 275 -20.26 11.24 -3.76
C GLY A 275 -19.75 9.82 -3.63
N VAL A 276 -18.83 9.62 -2.68
CA VAL A 276 -18.24 8.30 -2.45
C VAL A 276 -19.22 7.40 -1.72
N SER A 277 -19.41 6.18 -2.22
CA SER A 277 -20.15 5.14 -1.52
C SER A 277 -19.35 4.63 -0.32
N ARG A 278 -20.04 4.29 0.78
CA ARG A 278 -19.40 3.69 1.96
C ARG A 278 -18.99 2.23 1.74
N PHE A 279 -19.44 1.60 0.65
CA PHE A 279 -19.10 0.23 0.31
C PHE A 279 -17.59 0.05 0.16
N GLY A 280 -17.05 -1.03 0.75
CA GLY A 280 -15.60 -1.30 0.71
C GLY A 280 -14.74 -0.50 1.69
N SER A 281 -15.30 0.54 2.35
CA SER A 281 -14.56 1.45 3.24
C SER A 281 -13.37 2.13 2.53
N PRO A 282 -13.61 2.88 1.45
CA PRO A 282 -12.57 3.51 0.65
C PRO A 282 -11.79 4.56 1.46
N LEU A 283 -10.56 4.81 1.05
CA LEU A 283 -9.72 5.84 1.65
C LEU A 283 -9.99 7.16 0.95
N ILE A 284 -10.58 8.11 1.68
CA ILE A 284 -10.86 9.42 1.11
C ILE A 284 -9.58 10.26 1.14
N THR A 285 -8.87 10.24 0.02
CA THR A 285 -7.64 10.99 -0.28
C THR A 285 -7.93 12.16 -1.21
N GLU A 286 -6.92 12.96 -1.53
CA GLU A 286 -7.06 14.02 -2.55
C GLU A 286 -7.44 13.45 -3.92
N GLY A 287 -6.90 12.28 -4.29
CA GLY A 287 -7.29 11.63 -5.53
C GLY A 287 -8.78 11.28 -5.58
N VAL A 288 -9.31 10.70 -4.49
CA VAL A 288 -10.75 10.38 -4.40
C VAL A 288 -11.61 11.63 -4.44
N LYS A 289 -11.21 12.70 -3.74
CA LYS A 289 -11.86 14.00 -3.79
C LYS A 289 -11.94 14.54 -5.22
N GLY A 290 -10.81 14.53 -5.93
CA GLY A 290 -10.76 14.95 -7.34
C GLY A 290 -11.61 14.07 -8.27
N ALA A 291 -11.70 12.75 -8.01
CA ALA A 291 -12.58 11.87 -8.77
C ALA A 291 -14.08 12.21 -8.56
N VAL A 292 -14.48 12.56 -7.33
CA VAL A 292 -15.84 13.05 -7.06
C VAL A 292 -16.08 14.38 -7.77
N ARG A 293 -15.12 15.31 -7.73
CA ARG A 293 -15.23 16.60 -8.42
C ARG A 293 -15.44 16.42 -9.93
N ALA A 294 -14.67 15.54 -10.57
CA ALA A 294 -14.83 15.24 -11.98
C ALA A 294 -16.20 14.60 -12.31
N LEU A 295 -16.74 13.77 -11.42
CA LEU A 295 -18.10 13.25 -11.55
C LEU A 295 -19.14 14.38 -11.46
N VAL A 296 -18.95 15.31 -10.52
CA VAL A 296 -19.85 16.47 -10.33
C VAL A 296 -19.81 17.40 -11.54
N GLU A 297 -18.63 17.72 -12.07
CA GLU A 297 -18.48 18.52 -13.30
C GLU A 297 -19.22 17.88 -14.49
N HIS A 298 -19.18 16.55 -14.59
CA HIS A 298 -19.95 15.83 -15.62
C HIS A 298 -21.47 15.96 -15.40
N LEU A 299 -21.95 15.88 -14.15
CA LEU A 299 -23.37 16.09 -13.84
C LEU A 299 -23.83 17.52 -14.12
N GLU A 300 -22.97 18.52 -13.89
CA GLU A 300 -23.26 19.91 -14.25
C GLU A 300 -23.39 20.09 -15.77
N ALA A 301 -22.55 19.40 -16.56
CA ALA A 301 -22.67 19.38 -18.02
C ALA A 301 -23.99 18.74 -18.51
N LEU A 302 -24.62 17.89 -17.69
CA LEU A 302 -25.96 17.33 -17.92
C LEU A 302 -27.11 18.23 -17.42
N GLY A 303 -26.80 19.43 -16.91
CA GLY A 303 -27.78 20.45 -16.51
C GLY A 303 -28.16 20.43 -15.03
N LEU A 304 -27.46 19.66 -14.19
CA LEU A 304 -27.62 19.76 -12.73
C LEU A 304 -26.86 20.99 -12.21
N ARG A 305 -27.28 21.53 -11.08
CA ARG A 305 -26.65 22.72 -10.47
C ARG A 305 -26.14 22.40 -9.07
N VAL A 306 -24.85 22.58 -8.82
CA VAL A 306 -24.28 22.37 -7.47
C VAL A 306 -24.85 23.38 -6.49
N VAL A 307 -25.37 22.89 -5.36
CA VAL A 307 -25.87 23.72 -4.24
C VAL A 307 -24.98 23.64 -3.00
N GLN A 308 -24.25 22.54 -2.84
CA GLN A 308 -23.26 22.37 -1.79
C GLN A 308 -22.13 21.48 -2.30
N ASP A 309 -20.90 21.93 -2.10
CA ASP A 309 -19.71 21.23 -2.56
C ASP A 309 -18.77 20.91 -1.39
N HIS A 310 -18.57 19.62 -1.13
CA HIS A 310 -17.57 19.07 -0.20
C HIS A 310 -16.60 18.13 -0.92
N THR A 311 -16.42 18.31 -2.23
CA THR A 311 -15.44 17.59 -3.05
C THR A 311 -14.02 18.11 -2.87
#